data_AF-F9UIZ7-F1
#
_entry.id   AF-F9UIZ7-F1
#
_cell.length_a   1.000
_cell.length_b   1.000
_cell.length_c   1.000
_cell.angle_alpha   90.00
_cell.angle_beta   90.00
_cell.angle_gamma   90.00
#
_symmetry.space_group_name_H-M   'P 1'
#
loop_
_entity.id
_entity.type
_entity.pdbx_description
1 polymer ?
#
loop_
_entity_poly.entity_id
_entity_poly.type
_entity_poly.pdbx_seq_one_letter_code
_entity_poly.pdbx_strand_id
1 'polypeptide(L)'
;AALAATLAVPIRTLRRWQAWWREQLAQTPLWCGAQGGFVPPVDLQQAPGSLLERFLGDAADALVALLRFLSPLTSRSCRLHEGG
;
A
#
# COMPACT_ATOMS: atom_id res chain seq x y z
N ALA A 1 -18.63 -4.42 2.37
CA ALA A 1 -19.57 -3.69 3.25
C ALA A 1 -19.15 -3.78 4.72
N ALA A 2 -18.82 -4.97 5.24
CA ALA A 2 -18.39 -5.18 6.62
C ALA A 2 -17.20 -4.30 7.05
N LEU A 3 -16.10 -4.27 6.27
CA LEU A 3 -14.89 -3.51 6.61
C LEU A 3 -15.11 -1.99 6.76
N ALA A 4 -16.01 -1.41 5.95
CA ALA A 4 -16.35 0.01 6.00
C ALA A 4 -17.05 0.39 7.32
N ALA A 5 -17.95 -0.48 7.77
CA ALA A 5 -18.66 -0.31 9.02
C ALA A 5 -17.73 -0.48 10.22
N THR A 6 -16.85 -1.50 10.21
CA THR A 6 -15.88 -1.76 11.29
C THR A 6 -14.89 -0.61 11.47
N LEU A 7 -14.45 0.01 10.38
CA LEU A 7 -13.49 1.13 10.41
C LEU A 7 -14.16 2.50 10.57
N ALA A 8 -15.49 2.58 10.57
CA ALA A 8 -16.24 3.83 10.49
C ALA A 8 -15.80 4.75 9.33
N VAL A 9 -15.34 4.16 8.22
CA VAL A 9 -14.85 4.88 7.05
C VAL A 9 -15.84 4.72 5.89
N PRO A 10 -16.15 5.80 5.13
CA PRO A 10 -17.01 5.70 3.96
C PRO A 10 -16.50 4.67 2.94
N ILE A 11 -17.39 3.85 2.40
CA ILE A 11 -17.06 2.82 1.39
C ILE A 11 -16.32 3.41 0.17
N ARG A 12 -16.61 4.67 -0.19
CA ARG A 12 -15.92 5.41 -1.26
C ARG A 12 -14.43 5.62 -0.97
N THR A 13 -14.07 5.86 0.30
CA THR A 13 -12.68 6.06 0.72
C THR A 13 -11.93 4.73 0.64
N LEU A 14 -12.56 3.64 1.09
CA LEU A 14 -11.99 2.30 0.96
C LEU A 14 -11.80 1.90 -0.50
N ARG A 15 -12.79 2.15 -1.37
CA ARG A 15 -12.66 1.88 -2.81
C ARG A 15 -11.54 2.69 -3.44
N ARG A 16 -11.40 3.97 -3.07
CA ARG A 16 -10.30 4.83 -3.56
C ARG A 16 -8.94 4.29 -3.14
N TRP A 17 -8.80 3.86 -1.89
CA TRP A 17 -7.57 3.24 -1.40
C TRP A 17 -7.28 1.91 -2.10
N GLN A 18 -8.31 1.08 -2.29
CA GLN A 18 -8.16 -0.20 -3.00
C GLN A 18 -7.76 0.02 -4.48
N ALA A 19 -8.35 1.00 -5.16
CA ALA A 19 -7.95 1.37 -6.52
C ALA A 19 -6.50 1.87 -6.56
N TRP A 20 -6.09 2.69 -5.58
CA TRP A 20 -4.70 3.15 -5.47
C TRP A 20 -3.72 1.97 -5.33
N TRP A 21 -4.01 1.01 -4.45
CA TRP A 21 -3.20 -0.19 -4.28
C TRP A 21 -3.09 -1.04 -5.55
N ARG A 22 -4.20 -1.19 -6.29
CA ARG A 22 -4.27 -2.03 -7.50
C ARG A 22 -3.61 -1.39 -8.71
N GLU A 23 -3.83 -0.08 -8.90
CA GLU A 23 -3.52 0.61 -10.15
C GLU A 23 -2.32 1.52 -10.00
N GLN A 24 -2.26 2.34 -8.93
CA GLN A 24 -1.22 3.35 -8.79
C GLN A 24 0.08 2.77 -8.25
N LEU A 25 0.03 1.84 -7.29
CA LEU A 25 1.24 1.22 -6.75
C LEU A 25 2.07 0.56 -7.85
N ALA A 26 1.43 -0.17 -8.77
CA ALA A 26 2.07 -0.86 -9.90
C ALA A 26 2.88 0.09 -10.80
N GLN A 27 2.45 1.36 -10.89
CA GLN A 27 3.08 2.39 -11.71
C GLN A 27 4.21 3.14 -10.97
N THR A 28 4.38 2.89 -9.67
CA THR A 28 5.43 3.57 -8.90
C THR A 28 6.80 2.98 -9.19
N PRO A 29 7.86 3.79 -9.32
CA PRO A 29 9.22 3.29 -9.43
C PRO A 29 9.64 2.40 -8.24
N LEU A 30 9.08 2.68 -7.06
CA LEU A 30 9.25 1.85 -5.86
C LEU A 30 8.83 0.40 -6.15
N TRP A 31 7.61 0.20 -6.63
CA TRP A 31 7.11 -1.13 -6.95
C TRP A 31 7.88 -1.77 -8.09
N CYS A 32 8.17 -1.01 -9.16
CA CYS A 32 8.87 -1.55 -10.32
C CYS A 32 10.23 -2.16 -9.96
N GLY A 33 10.97 -1.54 -9.03
CA GLY A 33 12.25 -2.05 -8.54
C GLY A 33 12.15 -3.15 -7.49
N ALA A 34 11.06 -3.19 -6.71
CA ALA A 34 10.89 -4.13 -5.61
C ALA A 34 10.14 -5.43 -5.99
N GLN A 35 9.28 -5.39 -7.01
CA GLN A 35 8.40 -6.51 -7.37
C GLN A 35 9.15 -7.83 -7.60
N GLY A 36 10.38 -7.78 -8.14
CA GLY A 36 11.20 -8.96 -8.39
C GLY A 36 11.75 -9.63 -7.13
N GLY A 37 11.72 -8.95 -5.98
CA GLY A 37 12.14 -9.50 -4.68
C GLY A 37 11.04 -10.26 -3.94
N PHE A 38 9.78 -10.16 -4.38
CA PHE A 38 8.66 -10.82 -3.71
C PHE A 38 8.43 -12.22 -4.31
N VAL A 39 8.76 -13.25 -3.53
CA VAL A 39 8.48 -14.65 -3.85
C VAL A 39 7.66 -15.27 -2.72
N PRO A 40 6.46 -15.84 -2.99
CA PRO A 40 5.70 -15.81 -4.25
C PRO A 40 5.34 -14.39 -4.75
N PRO A 41 5.01 -14.23 -6.04
CA PRO A 41 4.58 -12.95 -6.59
C PRO A 41 3.37 -12.39 -5.84
N VAL A 42 3.34 -11.08 -5.64
CA VAL A 42 2.21 -10.40 -5.01
C VAL A 42 1.10 -10.19 -6.02
N ASP A 43 -0.09 -10.68 -5.69
CA ASP A 43 -1.30 -10.34 -6.43
C ASP A 43 -1.81 -8.95 -6.02
N LEU A 44 -1.50 -7.92 -6.82
CA LEU A 44 -1.97 -6.56 -6.57
C LEU A 44 -3.50 -6.42 -6.58
N GLN A 45 -4.26 -7.34 -7.18
CA GLN A 45 -5.72 -7.32 -7.14
C GLN A 45 -6.27 -7.59 -5.74
N GLN A 46 -5.51 -8.32 -4.92
CA GLN A 46 -5.80 -8.64 -3.52
C GLN A 46 -5.04 -7.71 -2.55
N ALA A 47 -4.36 -6.68 -3.06
CA ALA A 47 -3.68 -5.71 -2.22
C ALA A 47 -4.71 -4.88 -1.40
N PRO A 48 -4.37 -4.50 -0.16
CA PRO A 48 -3.07 -4.68 0.51
C PRO A 48 -2.84 -6.05 1.18
N GLY A 49 -3.83 -6.95 1.23
CA GLY A 49 -3.73 -8.22 1.97
C GLY A 49 -2.62 -9.14 1.47
N SER A 50 -2.59 -9.41 0.16
CA SER A 50 -1.55 -10.24 -0.49
C SER A 50 -0.13 -9.71 -0.35
N LEU A 51 0.01 -8.39 -0.13
CA LEU A 51 1.28 -7.70 0.07
C LEU A 51 1.72 -7.79 1.54
N LEU A 52 0.79 -7.64 2.48
CA LEU A 52 1.04 -7.83 3.92
C LEU A 52 1.55 -9.24 4.22
N GLU A 53 1.00 -10.25 3.55
CA GLU A 53 1.43 -11.65 3.67
C GLU A 53 2.89 -11.90 3.29
N ARG A 54 3.55 -10.96 2.60
CA ARG A 54 4.97 -11.09 2.23
C ARG A 54 5.92 -10.58 3.30
N PHE A 55 5.42 -9.81 4.26
CA PHE A 55 6.22 -9.34 5.37
C PHE A 55 6.17 -10.38 6.49
N LEU A 56 7.33 -10.75 7.01
CA LEU A 56 7.48 -11.69 8.10
C LEU A 56 7.23 -11.00 9.45
N GLY A 57 6.81 -11.78 10.44
CA GLY A 57 6.56 -11.31 11.81
C GLY A 57 5.09 -11.40 12.19
N ASP A 58 4.73 -10.76 13.30
CA ASP A 58 3.33 -10.61 13.68
C ASP A 58 2.61 -9.56 12.81
N ALA A 59 1.31 -9.39 13.02
CA ALA A 59 0.52 -8.45 12.22
C ALA A 59 1.00 -6.98 12.35
N ALA A 60 1.53 -6.60 13.51
CA ALA A 60 2.02 -5.25 13.75
C ALA A 60 3.37 -5.04 13.06
N ASP A 61 4.28 -6.01 13.15
CA ASP A 61 5.57 -6.01 12.47
C ASP A 61 5.40 -5.96 10.95
N ALA A 62 4.51 -6.79 10.40
CA ALA A 62 4.20 -6.80 8.98
C ALA A 62 3.64 -5.45 8.50
N LEU A 63 2.77 -4.83 9.32
CA LEU A 63 2.23 -3.50 9.03
C LEU A 63 3.33 -2.43 9.07
N VAL A 64 4.21 -2.45 10.07
CA VAL A 64 5.32 -1.50 10.19
C VAL A 64 6.29 -1.67 9.01
N ALA A 65 6.59 -2.91 8.61
CA ALA A 65 7.44 -3.19 7.46
C ALA A 65 6.82 -2.69 6.16
N LEU A 66 5.50 -2.86 5.98
CA LEU A 66 4.76 -2.30 4.85
C LEU A 66 4.81 -0.76 4.84
N LEU A 67 4.60 -0.11 5.99
CA LEU A 67 4.66 1.35 6.09
C LEU A 67 6.07 1.88 5.79
N ARG A 68 7.11 1.17 6.25
CA ARG A 68 8.51 1.47 5.90
C ARG A 68 8.77 1.32 4.42
N PHE A 69 8.26 0.25 3.80
CA PHE A 69 8.36 0.05 2.36
C PHE A 69 7.71 1.21 1.57
N LEU A 70 6.55 1.71 2.03
CA LEU A 70 5.85 2.84 1.40
C LEU A 70 6.44 4.22 1.74
N SER A 71 7.33 4.33 2.73
CA SER A 71 7.90 5.61 3.19
C SER A 71 8.49 6.50 2.07
N PRO A 72 9.16 5.96 1.03
CA PRO A 72 9.66 6.78 -0.07
C PRO A 72 8.56 7.44 -0.91
N LEU A 73 7.35 6.85 -0.97
CA LEU A 73 6.21 7.42 -1.67
C LEU A 73 5.58 8.55 -0.86
N THR A 74 5.38 8.34 0.43
CA THR A 74 4.78 9.35 1.33
C THR A 74 5.72 10.54 1.57
N SER A 75 7.03 10.32 1.54
CA SER A 75 8.03 11.39 1.64
C SER A 75 8.12 12.24 0.37
N ARG A 76 7.90 11.66 -0.82
CA ARG A 76 7.77 12.44 -2.06
C ARG A 76 6.47 13.21 -2.12
N SER A 77 5.40 12.69 -1.52
CA SER A 77 4.15 13.44 -1.33
C SER A 77 4.30 14.66 -0.41
N CYS A 78 5.39 14.77 0.37
CA CYS A 78 5.73 15.96 1.16
C CYS A 78 6.60 16.97 0.40
N ARG A 79 6.95 16.74 -0.86
CA ARG A 79 7.48 17.80 -1.73
C ARG A 79 6.36 18.20 -2.69
N LEU A 80 5.97 19.48 -2.65
CA LEU A 80 4.86 20.20 -3.33
C LEU A 80 3.74 20.55 -2.31
N HIS A 81 3.77 21.69 -1.61
CA HIS A 81 3.65 23.05 -2.16
C HIS A 81 4.41 24.09 -1.31
N GLU A 82 5.71 24.26 -1.54
CA GLU A 82 6.41 25.50 -1.20
C GLU A 82 7.12 25.99 -2.47
N GLY A 83 6.52 27.00 -3.08
CA GLY A 83 7.00 27.72 -4.25
C GLY A 83 5.89 28.67 -4.66
N GLY A 84 6.08 29.98 -4.69
CA GLY A 84 7.22 30.85 -4.39
C GLY A 84 6.70 32.28 -4.42
#